data_AF-A0A0D2UJJ2-F1
#
_entry.id   AF-A0A0D2UJJ2-F1
#
_cell.length_a   1.000
_cell.length_b   1.000
_cell.length_c   1.000
_cell.angle_alpha   90.00
_cell.angle_beta   90.00
_cell.angle_gamma   90.00
#
_symmetry.space_group_name_H-M   'P 1'
#
loop_
_entity.id
_entity.type
_entity.pdbx_description
1 polymer ?
#
loop_
_entity_poly.entity_id
_entity_poly.type
_entity_poly.pdbx_seq_one_letter_code
_entity_poly.pdbx_strand_id
1 'polypeptide(L)'
;MCRNCLKEDTPARGTTCLDTGAYLVNFKGCAQCQSFEFPREQDRKVDEDDETGEETVTFTHVCKQCNHVIAEHNYTFEIEDGYQEYTMECQLCGTADDTASVLPDDPRKAQTLF
;
A
#
# COMPACT_ATOMS: atom_id res chain seq x y z
N MET A 1 1.45 5.87 -14.64
CA MET A 1 0.27 5.32 -13.94
C MET A 1 -1.01 5.92 -14.56
N CYS A 2 -2.15 5.21 -14.52
CA CYS A 2 -3.32 5.51 -15.35
C CYS A 2 -4.60 5.81 -14.54
N ARG A 3 -4.91 7.11 -14.40
CA ARG A 3 -6.14 7.62 -13.75
C ARG A 3 -7.43 7.11 -14.38
N ASN A 4 -7.39 6.79 -15.67
CA ASN A 4 -8.56 6.29 -16.38
C ASN A 4 -8.89 4.84 -16.03
N CYS A 5 -8.03 4.13 -15.29
CA CYS A 5 -8.33 2.79 -14.77
C CYS A 5 -8.98 2.81 -13.37
N LEU A 6 -9.04 3.98 -12.73
CA LEU A 6 -9.40 4.16 -11.33
C LEU A 6 -10.69 4.96 -11.17
N LYS A 7 -11.43 4.74 -10.08
CA LYS A 7 -12.59 5.56 -9.71
C LYS A 7 -12.13 6.86 -9.06
N GLU A 8 -11.15 6.76 -8.17
CA GLU A 8 -10.53 7.86 -7.42
C GLU A 8 -9.00 7.73 -7.48
N ASP A 9 -8.31 8.87 -7.53
CA ASP A 9 -6.85 8.96 -7.46
C ASP A 9 -6.46 8.91 -5.98
N THR A 10 -5.64 7.93 -5.58
CA THR A 10 -5.08 7.82 -4.21
C THR A 10 -6.12 7.94 -3.09
N PRO A 11 -7.09 7.01 -2.98
CA PRO A 11 -8.11 7.05 -1.93
C PRO A 11 -7.48 6.97 -0.53
N ALA A 12 -7.96 7.76 0.43
CA ALA A 12 -7.49 7.67 1.81
C ALA A 12 -7.94 6.33 2.44
N ARG A 13 -6.99 5.58 3.00
CA ARG A 13 -7.19 4.24 3.59
C ARG A 13 -7.07 4.22 5.12
N GLY A 14 -6.90 5.40 5.73
CA GLY A 14 -6.71 5.54 7.17
C GLY A 14 -5.46 4.80 7.61
N THR A 15 -5.63 3.81 8.47
CA THR A 15 -4.54 3.00 9.04
C THR A 15 -4.28 1.68 8.30
N THR A 16 -4.91 1.47 7.13
CA THR A 16 -4.77 0.20 6.39
C THR A 16 -3.59 0.24 5.42
N CYS A 17 -2.40 -0.09 5.91
CA CYS A 17 -1.19 -0.26 5.13
C CYS A 17 -1.02 -1.74 4.74
N LEU A 18 -0.91 -2.05 3.45
CA LEU A 18 -0.75 -3.42 2.96
C LEU A 18 0.50 -3.50 2.07
N ASP A 19 1.31 -4.54 2.27
CA ASP A 19 2.47 -4.85 1.42
C ASP A 19 2.09 -5.70 0.19
N THR A 20 0.84 -6.17 0.13
CA THR A 20 0.31 -7.06 -0.89
C THR A 20 -1.16 -6.79 -1.20
N GLY A 21 -1.60 -7.26 -2.36
CA GLY A 21 -2.97 -7.17 -2.82
C GLY A 21 -3.27 -5.88 -3.57
N ALA A 22 -4.52 -5.78 -4.04
CA ALA A 22 -5.01 -4.63 -4.80
C ALA A 22 -6.36 -4.17 -4.27
N TYR A 23 -6.60 -2.86 -4.23
CA TYR A 23 -7.90 -2.31 -3.84
C TYR A 23 -8.91 -2.36 -4.99
N LEU A 24 -9.46 -3.55 -5.22
CA LEU A 24 -10.36 -3.84 -6.35
C LEU A 24 -11.62 -2.96 -6.36
N VAL A 25 -12.04 -2.45 -5.21
CA VAL A 25 -13.19 -1.53 -5.11
C VAL A 25 -12.92 -0.22 -5.85
N ASN A 26 -11.67 0.28 -5.88
CA ASN A 26 -11.28 1.49 -6.62
C ASN A 26 -11.01 1.22 -8.10
N PHE A 27 -10.86 -0.04 -8.52
CA PHE A 27 -10.65 -0.37 -9.93
C PHE A 27 -11.97 -0.29 -10.70
N LYS A 28 -11.99 0.44 -11.83
CA LYS A 28 -13.16 0.51 -12.73
C LYS A 28 -12.99 -0.27 -14.04
N GLY A 29 -11.81 -0.81 -14.31
CA GLY A 29 -11.46 -1.51 -15.55
C GLY A 29 -10.31 -0.83 -16.29
N CYS A 30 -9.59 -1.60 -17.10
CA CYS A 30 -8.43 -1.06 -17.82
C CYS A 30 -8.86 -0.10 -18.93
N ALA A 31 -8.37 1.15 -18.90
CA ALA A 31 -8.69 2.13 -19.93
C ALA A 31 -8.15 1.78 -21.33
N GLN A 32 -7.09 0.97 -21.39
CA GLN A 32 -6.42 0.64 -22.65
C GLN A 32 -7.11 -0.51 -23.41
N CYS A 33 -7.54 -1.56 -22.72
CA CYS A 33 -8.16 -2.74 -23.35
C CYS A 33 -9.63 -2.97 -22.95
N GLN A 34 -10.17 -2.13 -22.06
CA GLN A 34 -11.52 -2.22 -21.50
C GLN A 34 -11.84 -3.54 -20.78
N SER A 35 -10.83 -4.36 -20.51
CA SER A 35 -10.97 -5.55 -19.69
C SER A 35 -11.22 -5.17 -18.23
N PHE A 36 -12.17 -5.87 -17.61
CA PHE A 36 -12.45 -5.78 -16.18
C PHE A 36 -11.73 -6.88 -15.37
N GLU A 37 -10.80 -7.60 -15.99
CA GLU A 37 -9.96 -8.56 -15.28
C GLU A 37 -9.15 -7.87 -14.18
N PHE A 38 -8.97 -8.57 -13.06
CA PHE A 38 -8.23 -8.01 -11.93
C PHE A 38 -6.76 -7.75 -12.29
N PRO A 39 -6.20 -6.62 -11.83
CA PRO A 39 -4.79 -6.32 -12.01
C PRO A 39 -3.91 -7.41 -11.39
N ARG A 40 -2.80 -7.71 -12.06
CA ARG A 40 -1.76 -8.60 -11.56
C ARG A 40 -0.64 -7.76 -10.96
N GLU A 41 -0.01 -8.27 -9.92
CA GLU A 41 1.21 -7.70 -9.33
C GLU A 41 2.44 -8.17 -10.13
N GLN A 42 3.33 -7.23 -10.43
CA GLN A 42 4.56 -7.49 -11.17
C GLN A 42 5.73 -6.69 -10.56
N ASP A 43 6.95 -7.20 -10.77
CA ASP A 43 8.20 -6.53 -10.41
C ASP A 43 8.31 -6.21 -8.92
N ARG A 44 7.82 -7.14 -8.07
CA ARG A 44 7.96 -7.03 -6.62
C ARG A 44 9.42 -7.03 -6.21
N LYS A 45 9.81 -5.99 -5.49
CA LYS A 45 11.10 -5.82 -4.85
C LYS A 45 10.90 -5.59 -3.36
N VAL A 46 11.84 -6.10 -2.59
CA VAL A 46 11.94 -5.91 -1.16
C VAL A 46 13.36 -5.41 -0.96
N ASP A 47 13.47 -4.19 -0.46
CA ASP A 47 14.73 -3.52 -0.15
C ASP A 47 14.75 -3.38 1.38
N GLU A 48 15.72 -4.04 2.02
CA GLU A 48 15.93 -4.01 3.47
C GLU A 48 17.23 -3.24 3.74
N ASP A 49 17.15 -2.21 4.57
CA ASP A 49 18.31 -1.43 5.01
C ASP A 49 18.89 -2.05 6.29
N ASP A 50 20.07 -2.67 6.20
CA ASP A 50 20.75 -3.32 7.33
C ASP A 50 21.16 -2.34 8.45
N GLU A 51 21.27 -1.03 8.16
CA GLU A 51 21.70 -0.02 9.13
C GLU A 51 20.53 0.54 9.94
N THR A 52 19.37 0.75 9.30
CA THR A 52 18.17 1.31 9.94
C THR A 52 17.13 0.26 10.31
N GLY A 53 17.16 -0.91 9.66
CA GLY A 53 16.09 -1.91 9.75
C GLY A 53 14.82 -1.50 9.00
N GLU A 54 14.89 -0.51 8.09
CA GLU A 54 13.80 -0.13 7.20
C GLU A 54 13.58 -1.22 6.15
N GLU A 55 12.32 -1.63 5.96
CA GLU A 55 11.90 -2.54 4.89
C GLU A 55 10.97 -1.80 3.92
N THR A 56 11.42 -1.64 2.69
CA THR A 56 10.62 -1.02 1.62
C THR A 56 10.23 -2.08 0.57
N VAL A 57 8.93 -2.26 0.38
CA VAL A 57 8.33 -3.16 -0.62
C VAL A 57 7.75 -2.32 -1.76
N THR A 58 8.27 -2.53 -2.97
CA THR A 58 7.78 -1.86 -4.18
C THR A 58 7.32 -2.86 -5.22
N PHE A 59 6.15 -2.63 -5.82
CA PHE A 59 5.65 -3.44 -6.93
C PHE A 59 4.67 -2.66 -7.80
N THR A 60 4.36 -3.18 -8.98
CA THR A 60 3.44 -2.53 -9.91
C THR A 60 2.18 -3.37 -10.16
N HIS A 61 1.05 -2.68 -10.29
CA HIS A 61 -0.21 -3.27 -10.73
C HIS A 61 -0.32 -3.15 -12.25
N VAL A 62 -0.35 -4.28 -12.94
CA VAL A 62 -0.47 -4.36 -14.40
C VAL A 62 -1.77 -5.02 -14.81
N CYS A 63 -2.38 -4.55 -15.91
CA CYS A 63 -3.52 -5.23 -16.48
C CYS A 63 -3.08 -6.58 -17.07
N LYS A 64 -3.73 -7.67 -16.63
CA LYS A 64 -3.42 -9.03 -17.09
C LYS A 64 -3.53 -9.23 -18.61
N GLN A 65 -4.38 -8.44 -19.28
CA GLN A 65 -4.68 -8.63 -20.70
C GLN A 65 -3.72 -7.89 -21.65
N CYS A 66 -3.32 -6.67 -21.29
CA CYS A 66 -2.50 -5.81 -22.15
C CYS A 66 -1.19 -5.35 -21.51
N ASN A 67 -0.88 -5.83 -20.30
CA ASN A 67 0.28 -5.43 -19.48
C ASN A 67 0.38 -3.92 -19.26
N HIS A 68 -0.76 -3.23 -19.30
CA HIS A 68 -0.83 -1.80 -19.03
C HIS A 68 -0.58 -1.53 -17.54
N VAL A 69 0.39 -0.67 -17.23
CA VAL A 69 0.72 -0.28 -15.85
C VAL A 69 -0.36 0.66 -15.31
N ILE A 70 -1.14 0.15 -14.35
CA ILE A 70 -2.26 0.85 -13.72
C ILE A 70 -1.73 1.78 -12.63
N ALA A 71 -0.99 1.23 -11.68
CA ALA A 71 -0.45 1.94 -10.52
C ALA A 71 0.86 1.29 -10.05
N GLU A 72 1.68 2.06 -9.36
CA GLU A 72 2.79 1.56 -8.56
C GLU A 72 2.36 1.57 -7.10
N HIS A 73 2.83 0.58 -6.37
CA HIS A 73 2.54 0.38 -4.97
C HIS A 73 3.87 0.41 -4.21
N ASN A 74 3.95 1.36 -3.30
CA ASN A 74 5.08 1.55 -2.39
C ASN A 74 4.58 1.36 -0.97
N TYR A 75 5.20 0.44 -0.25
CA TYR A 75 4.94 0.18 1.15
C TYR A 75 6.27 0.25 1.88
N THR A 76 6.34 1.02 2.95
CA THR A 76 7.53 1.16 3.78
C THR A 76 7.16 0.82 5.21
N PHE A 77 8.03 0.03 5.83
CA PHE A 77 7.97 -0.35 7.22
C PHE A 77 9.28 0.04 7.89
N GLU A 78 9.19 0.68 9.04
CA GLU A 78 10.36 1.02 9.85
C GLU A 78 10.05 0.90 11.34
N ILE A 79 11.11 0.79 12.14
CA ILE A 79 11.02 0.77 13.59
C ILE A 79 11.82 1.95 14.15
N GLU A 80 11.12 3.03 14.52
CA GLU A 80 11.72 4.21 15.15
C GLU A 80 11.25 4.33 16.62
N ASP A 81 12.20 4.56 17.53
CA ASP A 81 11.93 4.88 18.95
C ASP A 81 10.95 3.92 19.69
N GLY A 82 10.91 2.64 19.30
CA GLY A 82 10.02 1.63 19.89
C GLY A 82 8.59 1.65 19.33
N TYR A 83 8.39 2.24 18.16
CA TYR A 83 7.17 2.19 17.38
C TYR A 83 7.45 1.58 16.02
N GLN A 84 6.50 0.83 15.52
CA GLN A 84 6.42 0.32 14.15
C GLN A 84 5.65 1.35 13.34
N GLU A 85 6.27 1.88 12.30
CA GLU A 85 5.65 2.83 11.38
C GLU A 85 5.40 2.13 10.05
N TYR A 86 4.18 2.29 9.55
CA TYR A 86 3.72 1.69 8.32
C TYR A 86 3.23 2.78 7.39
N THR A 87 3.85 2.93 6.24
CA THR A 87 3.45 3.89 5.22
C THR A 87 3.12 3.14 3.94
N MET A 88 2.01 3.50 3.30
CA MET A 88 1.60 2.92 2.02
C MET A 88 1.18 4.05 1.07
N GLU A 89 1.74 4.05 -0.14
CA GLU A 89 1.36 4.94 -1.23
C GLU A 89 1.11 4.16 -2.52
N CYS A 90 -0.12 4.24 -3.02
CA CYS A 90 -0.49 3.65 -4.31
C CYS A 90 -1.69 4.37 -4.92
N GLN A 91 -1.66 4.65 -6.22
CA GLN A 91 -2.81 5.27 -6.88
C GLN A 91 -4.06 4.40 -6.86
N LEU A 92 -3.89 3.08 -7.02
CA LEU A 92 -4.99 2.12 -6.96
C LEU A 92 -5.41 1.84 -5.51
N CYS A 93 -4.45 1.48 -4.65
CA CYS A 93 -4.73 1.02 -3.29
C CYS A 93 -5.08 2.14 -2.33
N GLY A 94 -4.49 3.32 -2.53
CA GLY A 94 -4.67 4.48 -1.67
C GLY A 94 -3.41 4.89 -0.92
N THR A 95 -3.57 5.90 -0.08
CA THR A 95 -2.57 6.33 0.89
C THR A 95 -3.02 5.94 2.31
N ALA A 96 -2.11 5.39 3.09
CA ALA A 96 -2.32 5.06 4.50
C ALA A 96 -1.03 5.24 5.29
N ASP A 97 -1.21 5.63 6.54
CA ASP A 97 -0.14 5.79 7.52
C ASP A 97 -0.66 5.19 8.83
N ASP A 98 0.11 4.30 9.45
CA ASP A 98 -0.23 3.72 10.75
C ASP A 98 1.02 3.63 11.63
N THR A 99 0.79 3.73 12.94
CA THR A 99 1.85 3.58 13.94
C THR A 99 1.37 2.67 15.06
N ALA A 100 2.22 1.71 15.44
CA ALA A 100 1.90 0.74 16.49
C ALA A 100 3.10 0.56 17.43
N SER A 101 2.90 0.59 18.75
CA SER A 101 4.00 0.28 19.67
C SER A 101 4.54 -1.14 19.43
N VAL A 102 5.86 -1.30 19.55
CA VAL A 102 6.51 -2.63 19.60
C VAL A 102 6.17 -3.38 20.89
N LEU A 103 5.71 -2.66 21.92
CA LEU A 103 5.35 -3.24 23.20
C LEU A 103 3.96 -3.89 23.15
N PRO A 104 3.70 -4.92 23.98
CA PRO A 104 2.40 -5.58 24.04
C PRO A 104 1.25 -4.64 24.45
N ASP A 105 1.59 -3.58 25.20
CA ASP A 105 0.65 -2.56 25.66
C ASP A 105 1.15 -1.21 25.15
N ASP A 106 0.36 -0.58 24.28
CA ASP A 106 0.69 0.70 23.69
C ASP A 106 0.43 1.81 24.74
N PRO A 107 1.48 2.48 25.26
CA PRO A 107 1.31 3.45 26.34
C PRO A 107 0.52 4.70 25.93
N ARG A 108 0.28 4.91 24.62
CA ARG A 108 -0.56 6.00 24.09
C ARG A 108 -2.04 5.58 24.01
N LYS A 109 -2.33 4.29 23.84
CA LYS A 109 -3.70 3.74 23.92
C LYS A 109 -4.13 3.41 25.36
N ALA A 110 -3.20 3.46 26.31
CA ALA A 110 -3.42 3.23 27.73
C ALA A 110 -4.08 4.42 28.47
N GLN A 111 -5.23 4.95 28.01
CA GLN A 111 -6.15 5.79 28.81
C GLN A 111 -7.58 5.59 28.23
N THR A 112 -8.67 5.30 28.95
CA THR A 112 -9.03 5.53 30.36
C THR A 112 -10.11 4.50 30.77
N LEU A 113 -9.85 3.64 31.75
CA LEU A 113 -10.89 2.87 32.46
C LEU A 113 -11.14 3.55 33.82
N PHE A 114 -11.67 4.78 33.80
CA PHE A 114 -12.24 5.44 34.98
C PHE A 114 -13.43 6.30 34.56
#